data_AF-A0A7Y3UA18-F1
#
_entry.id   AF-A0A7Y3UA18-F1
#
_cell.length_a   1.000
_cell.length_b   1.000
_cell.length_c   1.000
_cell.angle_alpha   90.00
_cell.angle_beta   90.00
_cell.angle_gamma   90.00
#
_symmetry.space_group_name_H-M   'P 1'
#
loop_
_entity.id
_entity.type
_entity.pdbx_description
1 polymer ?
#
loop_
_entity_poly.entity_id
_entity_poly.type
_entity_poly.pdbx_seq_one_letter_code
_entity_poly.pdbx_strand_id
1 'polypeptide(L)' 'MAQILAAIKTAIRDSGLTQYRIEQDTGIPASAISRLLSGERGLSVENVERLADYLGLVIDIHPAGKPGSKRTRKGR' A
#
# COMPACT_ATOMS: atom_id res chain seq x y z
N MET A 1 1.88 -11.12 7.13
CA MET A 1 1.03 -9.92 7.33
C MET A 1 1.20 -9.01 6.12
N ALA A 2 0.12 -8.53 5.51
CA ALA A 2 0.14 -7.73 4.29
C ALA A 2 0.72 -6.31 4.55
N GLN A 3 2.05 -6.17 4.48
CA GLN A 3 2.78 -4.90 4.69
C GLN A 3 2.24 -3.75 3.82
N ILE A 4 1.88 -4.07 2.57
CA ILE A 4 1.30 -3.09 1.62
C ILE A 4 0.00 -2.53 2.16
N LEU A 5 -0.93 -3.37 2.64
CA LEU A 5 -2.20 -2.90 3.17
C LEU A 5 -2.01 -2.03 4.42
N ALA A 6 -1.01 -2.34 5.26
CA ALA A 6 -0.69 -1.51 6.42
C ALA A 6 -0.18 -0.12 6.00
N ALA A 7 0.70 -0.04 5.00
CA ALA A 7 1.19 1.22 4.46
C ALA A 7 0.05 2.09 3.90
N ILE A 8 -0.87 1.49 3.13
CA ILE A 8 -2.06 2.18 2.61
C ILE A 8 -2.94 2.71 3.76
N LYS A 9 -3.18 1.90 4.81
CA LYS A 9 -3.98 2.37 5.97
C LYS A 9 -3.36 3.59 6.64
N THR A 10 -2.04 3.58 6.82
CA THR A 10 -1.32 4.71 7.43
C THR A 10 -1.43 5.95 6.54
N ALA A 11 -1.17 5.82 5.24
CA ALA A 11 -1.28 6.93 4.31
C ALA A 11 -2.69 7.52 4.24
N ILE A 12 -3.74 6.70 4.28
CA ILE A 12 -5.12 7.18 4.36
C ILE A 12 -5.34 8.00 5.64
N ARG A 13 -4.87 7.52 6.79
CA ARG A 13 -5.01 8.24 8.07
C ARG A 13 -4.24 9.56 8.08
N ASP A 14 -3.03 9.57 7.54
CA ASP A 14 -2.15 10.74 7.50
C ASP A 14 -2.63 11.77 6.46
N SER A 15 -3.35 11.34 5.42
CA SER A 15 -3.93 12.25 4.41
C SER A 15 -5.02 13.18 4.98
N GLY A 16 -5.65 12.82 6.10
CA GLY A 16 -6.80 13.53 6.66
C GLY A 16 -8.06 13.49 5.78
N LEU A 17 -8.06 12.73 4.69
CA LEU A 17 -9.18 12.61 3.76
C LEU A 17 -10.29 11.73 4.35
N THR A 18 -11.54 12.12 4.09
CA THR A 18 -12.68 11.26 4.42
C THR A 18 -12.79 10.11 3.43
N GLN A 19 -13.29 8.97 3.88
CA GLN A 19 -13.54 7.81 3.01
C GLN A 19 -14.43 8.18 1.81
N TYR A 20 -15.43 9.05 2.05
CA TYR A 20 -16.31 9.56 1.01
C TYR A 20 -15.55 10.39 -0.04
N ARG A 21 -14.60 11.24 0.38
CA ARG A 21 -13.76 12.01 -0.56
C ARG A 21 -12.92 11.08 -1.44
N ILE A 22 -12.30 10.07 -0.83
CA ILE A 22 -11.52 9.07 -1.56
C ILE A 22 -12.42 8.31 -2.55
N GLU A 23 -13.65 7.97 -2.17
CA GLU A 23 -14.61 7.32 -3.08
C GLU A 23 -14.95 8.20 -4.28
N GLN A 24 -15.23 9.49 -4.07
CA GLN A 24 -15.53 10.41 -5.17
C GLN A 24 -14.36 10.55 -6.15
N ASP A 25 -13.14 10.56 -5.63
CA ASP A 25 -11.95 10.83 -6.45
C ASP A 25 -11.39 9.55 -7.12
N THR A 26 -11.56 8.38 -6.51
CA THR A 26 -10.99 7.09 -6.98
C THR A 26 -12.01 6.10 -7.53
N GLY A 27 -13.30 6.33 -7.26
CA GLY A 27 -14.39 5.39 -7.54
C GLY A 27 -14.40 4.15 -6.64
N ILE A 28 -13.53 4.08 -5.62
CA ILE A 28 -13.48 2.95 -4.69
C ILE A 28 -14.55 3.16 -3.61
N PRO A 29 -15.49 2.23 -3.41
CA PRO A 29 -16.57 2.42 -2.44
C PRO A 29 -16.05 2.72 -1.04
N ALA A 30 -16.60 3.71 -0.34
CA ALA A 30 -16.22 4.03 1.04
C ALA A 30 -16.39 2.82 1.97
N SER A 31 -17.36 1.94 1.68
CA SER A 31 -17.55 0.67 2.41
C SER A 31 -16.36 -0.29 2.27
N ALA A 32 -15.70 -0.31 1.11
CA ALA A 32 -14.49 -1.10 0.88
C ALA A 32 -13.29 -0.50 1.64
N ILE A 33 -13.17 0.83 1.65
CA ILE A 33 -12.13 1.55 2.41
C ILE A 33 -12.33 1.34 3.92
N SER A 34 -13.57 1.43 4.40
CA SER A 34 -13.91 1.18 5.81
C SER A 34 -13.53 -0.23 6.25
N ARG A 35 -13.89 -1.24 5.45
CA ARG A 35 -13.53 -2.65 5.70
C ARG A 35 -12.03 -2.91 5.65
N LEU A 36 -11.30 -2.20 4.78
CA LEU A 36 -9.84 -2.20 4.81
C LEU A 36 -9.38 -1.69 6.18
N LEU A 37 -9.80 -0.49 6.58
CA LEU A 37 -9.36 0.14 7.82
C LEU A 37 -9.67 -0.71 9.06
N SER A 38 -10.86 -1.33 9.14
CA SER A 38 -11.26 -2.23 10.22
C SER A 38 -10.51 -3.56 10.24
N GLY A 39 -9.86 -3.93 9.13
CA GLY A 39 -9.07 -5.17 9.02
C GLY A 39 -9.91 -6.41 8.74
N GLU A 40 -11.20 -6.24 8.42
CA GLU A 40 -12.13 -7.34 8.16
C GLU A 40 -11.87 -8.06 6.83
N ARG A 41 -11.49 -7.33 5.77
CA ARG A 41 -11.14 -7.91 4.46
C ARG A 41 -10.06 -7.11 3.75
N GLY A 42 -9.28 -7.81 2.93
CA GLY A 42 -8.33 -7.18 2.01
C GLY A 42 -9.03 -6.46 0.86
N LEU A 43 -8.27 -5.60 0.17
CA LEU A 43 -8.64 -4.99 -1.11
C LEU A 43 -8.13 -5.85 -2.27
N SER A 44 -8.75 -5.70 -3.44
CA SER A 44 -8.15 -6.19 -4.69
C SER A 44 -6.84 -5.44 -4.97
N VAL A 45 -5.94 -6.07 -5.73
CA VAL A 45 -4.67 -5.45 -6.15
C VAL A 45 -4.93 -4.15 -6.91
N GLU A 46 -5.90 -4.15 -7.82
CA GLU A 46 -6.31 -2.95 -8.57
C GLU A 46 -6.71 -1.78 -7.66
N ASN A 47 -7.49 -2.03 -6.60
CA ASN A 47 -7.88 -0.97 -5.68
C ASN A 47 -6.70 -0.49 -4.82
N VAL A 48 -5.74 -1.36 -4.55
CA VAL A 48 -4.50 -0.99 -3.85
C VAL A 48 -3.65 -0.08 -4.73
N GLU A 49 -3.49 -0.40 -6.01
CA GLU A 49 -2.75 0.45 -6.97
C GLU A 49 -3.42 1.81 -7.13
N ARG A 50 -4.74 1.85 -7.34
CA ARG A 50 -5.49 3.12 -7.42
C ARG A 50 -5.36 3.98 -6.17
N LEU A 51 -5.40 3.36 -4.97
CA LEU A 51 -5.17 4.10 -3.73
C LEU A 51 -3.74 4.59 -3.62
N ALA A 52 -2.75 3.80 -4.03
CA ALA A 52 -1.36 4.21 -4.02
C ALA A 52 -1.15 5.43 -4.93
N ASP A 53 -1.65 5.38 -6.16
CA ASP A 53 -1.56 6.49 -7.11
C ASP A 53 -2.24 7.76 -6.56
N TYR A 54 -3.45 7.63 -6.04
CA TYR A 54 -4.20 8.75 -5.48
C TYR A 54 -3.54 9.36 -4.24
N LEU A 55 -2.92 8.55 -3.39
CA LEU A 55 -2.22 8.99 -2.18
C LEU A 55 -0.77 9.43 -2.45
N GLY A 56 -0.31 9.42 -3.71
CA GLY A 56 1.05 9.81 -4.08
C GLY A 56 2.13 8.82 -3.60
N LEU A 57 1.78 7.54 -3.48
CA LEU A 57 2.68 6.47 -3.06
C LEU A 57 3.26 5.73 -4.26
N VAL A 58 4.48 5.21 -4.10
CA VAL A 58 5.13 4.33 -5.08
C VAL A 58 5.23 2.92 -4.50
N ILE A 59 4.84 1.93 -5.29
CA ILE A 59 4.98 0.50 -4.95
C ILE A 59 6.17 -0.05 -5.73
N ASP A 60 7.28 -0.28 -5.04
CA ASP A 60 8.47 -0.92 -5.62
C ASP A 60 8.57 -2.39 -5.19
N ILE A 61 8.66 -3.29 -6.18
CA ILE A 61 8.83 -4.73 -5.96
C ILE A 61 10.24 -5.11 -6.36
N HIS A 62 11.02 -5.56 -5.37
CA HIS A 62 12.38 -6.05 -5.58
C HIS A 62 12.47 -7.55 -5.32
N PRO A 63 13.29 -8.29 -6.09
CA PRO A 63 13.61 -9.66 -5.74
C PRO A 63 14.24 -9.67 -4.34
N ALA A 64 13.73 -10.53 -3.46
CA ALA A 64 14.39 -10.78 -2.19
C ALA A 64 15.82 -11.22 -2.50
N GLY A 65 16.81 -10.40 -2.13
CA GLY A 65 18.21 -10.74 -2.34
C GLY A 65 18.45 -12.14 -1.78
N LYS A 66 19.14 -13.01 -2.53
CA LYS A 66 19.45 -14.37 -2.07
C LYS A 66 20.03 -14.25 -0.64
N PRO A 67 19.43 -14.91 0.37
CA PRO A 67 19.99 -14.90 1.72
C PRO A 67 21.33 -15.63 1.65
N GLY A 68 22.42 -14.88 1.50
CA GLY A 68 23.77 -15.45 1.39
C GLY A 68 24.79 -14.71 0.52
N SER A 69 24.41 -13.74 -0.32
CA SER A 69 25.44 -12.97 -1.06
C SER A 69 26.03 -11.87 -0.18
N LYS A 70 26.89 -12.26 0.77
CA LYS A 70 27.90 -11.33 1.31
C LYS A 70 28.74 -10.89 0.11
N ARG A 71 28.51 -9.66 -0.34
CA ARG A 71 29.32 -8.98 -1.34
C ARG A 71 30.74 -8.88 -0.77
N THR A 72 31.58 -9.88 -1.04
CA THR A 72 33.01 -9.83 -0.74
C THR A 72 33.57 -8.67 -1.56
N ARG A 73 33.85 -7.55 -0.88
CA ARG A 73 34.75 -6.54 -1.42
C ARG A 73 36.11 -7.20 -1.58
N LYS A 74 36.39 -7.79 -2.74
CA LYS A 74 37.76 -8.12 -3.13
C LYS A 74 38.40 -6.81 -3.58
N GLY A 75 39.24 -6.27 -2.72
CA GLY A 75 39.91 -5.00 -2.94
C GLY A 75 41.01 -4.78 -1.93
N ARG A 76 42.08 -5.58 -2.03
CA ARG A 76 43.47 -5.11 -1.93
C ARG A 76 44.40 -6.16 -2.50
#